data_AF-A0A3E2N533-F1
#
_entry.id   AF-A0A3E2N533-F1
#
_cell.length_a   1.000
_cell.length_b   1.000
_cell.length_c   1.000
_cell.angle_alpha   90.00
_cell.angle_beta   90.00
_cell.angle_gamma   90.00
#
_symmetry.space_group_name_H-M   'P 1'
#
loop_
_entity.id
_entity.type
_entity.pdbx_description
1 polymer ?
#
loop_
_entity_poly.entity_id
_entity_poly.type
_entity_poly.pdbx_seq_one_letter_code
_entity_poly.pdbx_strand_id
1 'polypeptide(L)'
;MNIDKWMGSYKIRAFQWIDGKRIYFNVQYYAPGQSIQKPPVWDKTIYVTDDAAGRRIVCDFTQSLVDYVARMQIPSGTEVILTAQVTASGAGCIF
;
A
#
# COMPACT_ATOMS: atom_id res chain seq x y z
N MET A 1 9.29 -8.37 5.92
CA MET A 1 8.97 -7.77 4.60
C MET A 1 9.57 -6.37 4.54
N ASN A 2 10.30 -6.04 3.48
CA ASN A 2 10.83 -4.69 3.24
C ASN A 2 10.81 -4.42 1.73
N ILE A 3 10.08 -3.40 1.31
CA ILE A 3 9.95 -2.96 -0.08
C ILE A 3 10.46 -1.54 -0.15
N ASP A 4 11.44 -1.30 -1.02
CA ASP A 4 11.84 0.04 -1.45
C ASP A 4 12.13 -0.07 -2.95
N LYS A 5 11.15 0.32 -3.77
CA LYS A 5 11.26 0.19 -5.23
C LYS A 5 10.47 1.26 -5.95
N TRP A 6 10.84 1.45 -7.21
CA TRP A 6 10.10 2.25 -8.16
C TRP A 6 9.10 1.39 -8.93
N MET A 7 7.90 1.92 -9.14
CA MET A 7 6.90 1.38 -10.07
C MET A 7 6.32 2.54 -10.89
N GLY A 8 6.78 2.67 -12.13
CA GLY A 8 6.47 3.82 -12.99
C GLY A 8 6.89 5.14 -12.32
N SER A 9 5.95 6.07 -12.21
CA SER A 9 6.12 7.38 -11.56
C SER A 9 6.02 7.35 -10.03
N TYR A 10 5.87 6.16 -9.43
CA TYR A 10 5.70 6.01 -7.99
C TYR A 10 6.95 5.42 -7.33
N LYS A 11 7.39 6.04 -6.23
CA LYS A 11 8.33 5.43 -5.29
C LYS A 11 7.56 4.85 -4.12
N ILE A 12 7.83 3.59 -3.80
CA ILE A 12 7.04 2.85 -2.82
C ILE A 12 7.95 2.34 -1.73
N ARG A 13 7.54 2.57 -0.49
CA ARG A 13 8.24 2.07 0.69
C ARG A 13 7.27 1.31 1.57
N ALA A 14 7.58 0.06 1.87
CA ALA A 14 6.81 -0.75 2.80
C ALA A 14 7.69 -1.53 3.77
N PHE A 15 7.35 -1.51 5.06
CA PHE A 15 8.07 -2.27 6.08
C PHE A 15 7.16 -2.55 7.28
N GLN A 16 7.52 -3.51 8.11
CA GLN A 16 6.82 -3.77 9.37
C GLN A 16 7.02 -2.60 10.32
N TRP A 17 5.93 -2.03 10.80
CA TRP A 17 5.96 -0.94 11.76
C TRP A 17 6.42 -1.45 13.14
N ILE A 18 6.94 -0.55 13.98
CA ILE A 18 7.53 -0.89 15.28
C ILE A 18 6.53 -1.56 16.25
N ASP A 19 5.23 -1.42 15.99
CA ASP A 19 4.18 -2.03 16.81
C ASP A 19 4.02 -3.54 16.57
N GLY A 20 4.63 -4.08 15.51
CA GLY A 20 4.52 -5.48 15.10
C GLY A 20 3.11 -5.91 14.67
N LYS A 21 2.17 -4.97 14.54
CA LYS A 21 0.76 -5.22 14.17
C LYS A 21 0.40 -4.63 12.82
N ARG A 22 1.19 -3.66 12.36
CA ARG A 22 0.92 -2.91 11.14
C ARG A 22 2.12 -2.96 10.21
N ILE A 23 1.84 -2.88 8.93
CA ILE A 23 2.80 -2.65 7.86
C ILE A 23 2.64 -1.19 7.47
N TYR A 24 3.71 -0.42 7.58
CA TYR A 24 3.79 0.91 7.01
C TYR A 24 3.87 0.79 5.49
N PHE A 25 3.04 1.55 4.77
CA PHE A 25 3.04 1.57 3.31
C PHE A 25 2.91 3.02 2.82
N ASN A 26 3.99 3.53 2.23
CA ASN A 26 4.07 4.88 1.69
C ASN A 26 4.21 4.84 0.17
N VAL A 27 3.45 5.71 -0.48
CA VAL A 27 3.45 5.91 -1.93
C VAL A 27 3.77 7.38 -2.19
N GLN A 28 4.83 7.62 -2.95
CA GLN A 28 5.26 8.95 -3.35
C GLN A 28 5.15 9.07 -4.87
N TYR A 29 4.47 10.11 -5.35
CA TYR A 29 4.33 10.37 -6.77
C TYR A 29 5.30 11.44 -7.26
N TYR A 30 6.01 11.11 -8.34
CA TYR A 30 6.91 12.01 -9.05
C TYR A 30 6.39 12.23 -10.46
N ALA A 31 6.16 13.50 -10.84
CA ALA A 31 5.73 13.81 -12.19
C ALA A 31 6.82 13.41 -13.22
N PRO A 32 6.45 13.01 -14.45
CA PRO A 32 7.42 12.75 -15.50
C PRO A 32 8.38 13.93 -15.71
N GLY A 33 9.69 13.67 -15.72
CA GLY A 33 10.72 14.71 -15.84
C GLY A 33 11.06 15.44 -14.52
N GLN A 34 10.40 15.11 -13.41
CA GLN A 34 10.76 15.64 -12.09
C GLN A 34 12.05 15.00 -11.58
N SER A 35 12.93 15.82 -10.99
CA SER A 35 14.11 15.31 -10.30
C SER A 35 13.72 14.55 -9.03
N ILE A 36 14.32 13.38 -8.83
CA ILE A 36 14.17 12.55 -7.63
C ILE A 36 14.71 13.26 -6.38
N GLN A 37 15.61 14.25 -6.54
CA GLN A 37 16.13 15.05 -5.44
C GLN A 37 15.14 16.12 -4.94
N LYS A 38 14.09 16.43 -5.72
CA LYS A 38 13.02 17.33 -5.30
C LYS A 38 11.98 16.56 -4.49
N PRO A 39 11.23 17.23 -3.59
CA PRO A 39 10.11 16.60 -2.90
C PRO A 39 9.09 16.05 -3.92
N PRO A 40 8.44 14.92 -3.62
CA PRO A 40 7.39 14.37 -4.48
C PRO A 40 6.24 15.37 -4.62
N VAL A 41 5.47 15.25 -5.71
CA VAL A 41 4.26 16.08 -5.91
C VAL A 41 3.27 15.86 -4.77
N TRP A 42 3.15 14.60 -4.35
CA TRP A 42 2.43 14.20 -3.15
C TRP A 42 3.00 12.89 -2.63
N ASP A 43 2.87 12.69 -1.34
CA ASP A 43 3.06 11.39 -0.70
C ASP A 43 1.82 11.04 0.13
N LYS A 44 1.50 9.75 0.17
CA LYS A 44 0.40 9.20 0.95
C LYS A 44 0.91 8.02 1.75
N THR A 45 0.58 8.03 3.03
CA THR A 45 0.90 6.95 3.94
C THR A 45 -0.39 6.26 4.37
N ILE A 46 -0.41 4.95 4.25
CA ILE A 46 -1.44 4.10 4.82
C ILE A 46 -0.78 3.02 5.67
N TYR A 47 -1.56 2.42 6.56
CA TYR A 47 -1.17 1.25 7.31
C TYR A 47 -1.94 0.04 6.80
N VAL A 48 -1.31 -1.12 6.77
CA VAL A 48 -1.96 -2.40 6.46
C VAL A 48 -1.82 -3.30 7.68
N THR A 49 -2.86 -4.04 8.06
CA THR A 49 -2.75 -5.03 9.15
C THR A 49 -1.69 -6.08 8.80
N ASP A 50 -0.77 -6.37 9.73
CA ASP A 50 0.30 -7.37 9.54
C ASP A 50 -0.21 -8.81 9.77
N ASP A 51 -1.10 -9.27 8.89
CA ASP A 51 -1.55 -10.65 8.81
C ASP A 51 -1.18 -11.29 7.46
N ALA A 52 -1.49 -12.57 7.26
CA ALA A 52 -1.17 -13.28 6.03
C ALA A 52 -1.81 -12.63 4.78
N ALA A 53 -3.03 -12.09 4.91
CA ALA A 53 -3.75 -11.46 3.81
C ALA A 53 -3.19 -10.06 3.51
N GLY A 54 -2.87 -9.27 4.54
CA GLY A 54 -2.23 -7.96 4.42
C GLY A 54 -0.85 -8.05 3.79
N ARG A 55 -0.01 -9.01 4.24
CA ARG A 55 1.28 -9.32 3.60
C ARG A 55 1.11 -9.68 2.13
N ARG A 56 0.09 -10.49 1.80
CA ARG A 56 -0.21 -10.87 0.41
C ARG A 56 -0.59 -9.67 -0.45
N ILE A 57 -1.45 -8.77 0.04
CA ILE A 57 -1.81 -7.56 -0.71
C ILE A 57 -0.58 -6.68 -0.95
N VAL A 58 0.28 -6.51 0.06
CA VAL A 58 1.49 -5.67 -0.07
C VAL A 58 2.52 -6.29 -1.02
N CYS A 59 2.74 -7.61 -0.96
CA CYS A 59 3.73 -8.30 -1.80
C CYS A 59 3.24 -8.60 -3.23
N ASP A 60 2.08 -9.25 -3.35
CA ASP A 60 1.62 -9.83 -4.61
C ASP A 60 0.79 -8.83 -5.42
N PHE A 61 0.07 -7.94 -4.73
CA PHE A 61 -0.83 -6.95 -5.33
C PHE A 61 -0.33 -5.52 -5.13
N THR A 62 1.00 -5.33 -5.04
CA THR A 62 1.59 -3.99 -4.78
C THR A 62 1.09 -2.95 -5.78
N GLN A 63 0.98 -3.30 -7.06
CA GLN A 63 0.56 -2.36 -8.11
C GLN A 63 -0.89 -1.92 -7.91
N SER A 64 -1.81 -2.85 -7.71
CA SER A 64 -3.22 -2.55 -7.43
C SER A 64 -3.39 -1.72 -6.15
N LEU A 65 -2.59 -2.01 -5.11
CA LEU A 65 -2.60 -1.24 -3.88
C LEU A 65 -2.12 0.20 -4.11
N VAL A 66 -1.07 0.40 -4.89
CA VAL A 66 -0.56 1.74 -5.26
C VAL A 66 -1.60 2.53 -6.03
N ASP A 67 -2.24 1.91 -7.02
CA ASP A 67 -3.29 2.55 -7.81
C ASP A 67 -4.49 2.93 -6.94
N TYR A 68 -4.84 2.07 -5.98
CA TYR A 68 -5.88 2.35 -4.99
C TYR A 68 -5.52 3.54 -4.10
N VAL A 69 -4.30 3.58 -3.54
CA VAL A 69 -3.81 4.69 -2.73
C VAL A 69 -3.71 6.00 -3.53
N ALA A 70 -3.28 5.92 -4.79
CA ALA A 70 -3.18 7.08 -5.67
C ALA A 70 -4.56 7.75 -5.87
N ARG A 71 -5.62 6.95 -6.03
CA ARG A 71 -7.00 7.43 -6.18
C ARG A 71 -7.68 7.83 -4.88
N MET A 72 -7.18 7.35 -3.74
CA MET A 72 -7.76 7.64 -2.43
C MET A 72 -7.63 9.12 -2.06
N GLN A 73 -8.72 9.75 -1.65
CA GLN A 73 -8.69 11.07 -1.03
C GLN A 73 -8.55 10.90 0.48
N ILE A 74 -7.38 11.19 1.03
CA ILE A 74 -7.11 11.12 2.46
C ILE A 74 -7.13 12.56 2.99
N PRO A 75 -8.12 12.93 3.83
CA PRO A 75 -8.12 14.24 4.46
C PRO A 75 -6.89 14.41 5.36
N SER A 76 -6.41 15.65 5.47
CA SER A 76 -5.27 15.95 6.34
C SER A 76 -5.53 15.50 7.78
N GLY A 77 -4.53 14.88 8.41
CA GLY A 77 -4.63 14.36 9.77
C GLY A 77 -5.42 13.05 9.93
N THR A 78 -5.80 12.40 8.83
CA THR A 78 -6.51 11.11 8.88
C THR A 78 -5.54 9.95 8.76
N GLU A 79 -5.60 9.02 9.71
CA GLU A 79 -4.92 7.73 9.64
C GLU A 79 -5.83 6.71 8.91
N VAL A 80 -5.30 6.07 7.87
CA VAL A 80 -6.00 5.01 7.14
C VAL A 80 -5.34 3.67 7.44
N ILE A 81 -6.14 2.72 7.93
CA ILE A 81 -5.73 1.34 8.18
C ILE A 81 -6.54 0.44 7.24
N LEU A 82 -5.86 -0.30 6.39
CA LEU A 82 -6.45 -1.33 5.53
C LEU A 82 -6.30 -2.70 6.20
N THR A 83 -7.43 -3.37 6.39
CA THR A 83 -7.47 -4.76 6.84
C THR A 83 -7.97 -5.62 5.69
N ALA A 84 -7.12 -6.53 5.24
CA ALA A 84 -7.46 -7.51 4.22
C ALA A 84 -8.29 -8.63 4.87
N GLN A 85 -9.37 -9.05 4.23
CA GLN A 85 -10.16 -10.21 4.67
C GLN A 85 -10.20 -11.21 3.51
N VAL A 86 -9.75 -12.43 3.78
CA VAL A 86 -9.93 -13.54 2.84
C VAL A 86 -11.36 -14.02 3.03
N THR A 87 -12.25 -13.59 2.15
CA THR A 87 -13.60 -14.13 2.14
C THR A 87 -13.52 -15.52 1.54
N ALA A 88 -13.78 -16.56 2.33
CA ALA A 88 -14.05 -17.88 1.79
C ALA A 88 -15.36 -17.78 1.02
N SER A 89 -15.32 -17.72 -0.31
CA SER A 89 -16.52 -17.94 -1.11
C SER A 89 -16.83 -19.44 -1.05
N GLY A 90 -17.38 -19.88 0.08
CA GLY A 90 -18.06 -21.17 0.22
C GLY A 90 -19.41 -21.11 -0.48
N ALA A 91 -19.41 -20.88 -1.80
CA ALA A 91 -20.49 -21.36 -2.63
C ALA A 91 -20.09 -22.78 -3.04
N GLY A 92 -20.60 -23.75 -2.28
CA GLY A 92 -20.36 -25.16 -2.53
C GLY A 92 -20.66 -25.49 -3.99
N CYS A 93 -19.66 -26.00 -4.70
CA CYS A 93 -19.92 -26.93 -5.79
C CYS A 93 -20.58 -28.16 -5.15
N ILE A 94 -21.91 -28.16 -5.14
CA ILE A 94 -22.70 -29.38 -4.96
C ILE A 94 -22.54 -30.13 -6.28
N PHE A 95 -22.13 -31.39 -6.17
CA PHE A 95 -21.80 -32.33 -7.26
C PHE A 95 -22.90 -32.49 -8.30
#